data_AF-A0A7H8S608-F1
#
_entry.id   AF-A0A7H8S608-F1
#
_cell.length_a   1.000
_cell.length_b   1.000
_cell.length_c   1.000
_cell.angle_alpha   90.00
_cell.angle_beta   90.00
_cell.angle_gamma   90.00
#
_symmetry.space_group_name_H-M   'P 1'
#
loop_
_entity.id
_entity.type
_entity.pdbx_description
1 polymer ?
#
loop_
_entity_poly.entity_id
_entity_poly.type
_entity_poly.pdbx_seq_one_letter_code
_entity_poly.pdbx_strand_id
1 'polypeptide(L)'
;MKRLNNEFIRFIIVGGLNTANYYIVYVMLYNLLNWYYLISHILAFLVSMVISFFLNVYFTYKVKPTLSKFLQFPLTQLVNVSVSSLLVYLFVDHLGWNGNIAPIAAVFFTVPITFLVTRKILKK
;
A
#
# COMPACT_ATOMS: atom_id res chain seq x y z
N MET A 1 -11.39 3.99 21.59
CA MET A 1 -10.70 2.80 21.02
C MET A 1 -11.48 2.09 19.91
N LYS A 2 -12.82 1.88 19.99
CA LYS A 2 -13.60 1.17 18.95
C LYS A 2 -13.48 1.72 17.50
N ARG A 3 -13.33 3.03 17.30
CA ARG A 3 -13.18 3.61 15.94
C ARG A 3 -11.83 3.29 15.28
N LEU A 4 -10.75 3.18 16.07
CA LEU A 4 -9.40 2.89 15.55
C LEU A 4 -9.28 1.45 15.04
N ASN A 5 -9.84 0.48 15.75
CA ASN A 5 -9.86 -0.92 15.27
C ASN A 5 -10.65 -1.07 13.97
N ASN A 6 -11.77 -0.37 13.82
CA ASN A 6 -12.55 -0.42 12.58
C ASN A 6 -11.82 0.24 11.40
N GLU A 7 -11.11 1.35 11.64
CA GLU A 7 -10.26 1.99 10.61
C GLU A 7 -9.11 1.07 10.20
N PHE A 8 -8.47 0.40 11.15
CA PHE A 8 -7.38 -0.53 10.88
C PHE A 8 -7.82 -1.75 10.07
N ILE A 9 -8.95 -2.38 10.43
CA ILE A 9 -9.50 -3.51 9.67
C ILE A 9 -9.84 -3.07 8.24
N ARG A 10 -10.51 -1.91 8.08
CA ARG A 10 -10.81 -1.39 6.73
C ARG A 10 -9.55 -1.07 5.95
N PHE A 11 -8.50 -0.57 6.60
CA PHE A 11 -7.21 -0.32 5.96
C PHE A 11 -6.58 -1.61 5.44
N ILE A 12 -6.61 -2.71 6.22
CA ILE A 12 -6.14 -4.02 5.77
C ILE A 12 -6.97 -4.51 4.57
N ILE A 13 -8.30 -4.40 4.64
CA ILE A 13 -9.19 -4.79 3.54
C ILE A 13 -8.88 -3.99 2.28
N VAL A 14 -8.76 -2.66 2.39
CA VAL A 14 -8.42 -1.79 1.26
C VAL A 14 -7.01 -2.08 0.73
N GLY A 15 -6.05 -2.40 1.60
CA GLY A 15 -4.72 -2.84 1.20
C GLY A 15 -4.77 -4.13 0.38
N GLY A 16 -5.52 -5.14 0.84
CA GLY A 16 -5.74 -6.39 0.10
C GLY A 16 -6.44 -6.17 -1.25
N LEU A 17 -7.51 -5.36 -1.26
CA LEU A 17 -8.22 -4.99 -2.49
C LEU A 17 -7.33 -4.22 -3.46
N ASN A 18 -6.47 -3.34 -2.96
CA ASN A 18 -5.50 -2.61 -3.78
C ASN A 18 -4.51 -3.59 -4.43
N THR A 19 -3.92 -4.50 -3.68
CA THR A 19 -2.99 -5.50 -4.25
C THR A 19 -3.66 -6.39 -5.29
N ALA A 20 -4.89 -6.84 -5.01
CA ALA A 20 -5.68 -7.62 -5.95
C ALA A 20 -5.99 -6.83 -7.24
N ASN A 21 -6.42 -5.58 -7.10
CA ASN A 21 -6.73 -4.71 -8.22
C ASN A 21 -5.49 -4.41 -9.08
N TYR A 22 -4.35 -4.09 -8.45
CA TYR A 22 -3.06 -3.95 -9.14
C TYR A 22 -2.76 -5.21 -9.97
N TYR A 23 -2.87 -6.39 -9.36
CA TYR A 23 -2.53 -7.64 -10.05
C TYR A 23 -3.47 -7.93 -11.22
N ILE A 24 -4.79 -7.73 -11.04
CA ILE A 24 -5.79 -7.90 -12.10
C ILE A 24 -5.49 -6.96 -13.27
N VAL A 25 -5.30 -5.66 -13.00
CA VAL A 25 -5.00 -4.68 -14.05
C VAL A 25 -3.68 -5.01 -14.75
N TYR A 26 -2.64 -5.39 -14.00
CA TYR A 26 -1.35 -5.78 -14.56
C TYR A 26 -1.48 -6.97 -15.51
N VAL A 27 -2.14 -8.05 -15.08
CA VAL A 27 -2.35 -9.26 -15.87
C VAL A 27 -3.20 -8.97 -17.11
N MET A 28 -4.24 -8.14 -17.00
CA MET A 28 -5.05 -7.73 -18.14
C MET A 28 -4.23 -6.93 -19.16
N LEU A 29 -3.44 -5.95 -18.72
CA LEU A 29 -2.61 -5.15 -19.63
C LEU A 29 -1.49 -5.99 -20.27
N TYR A 30 -0.83 -6.83 -19.48
CA TYR A 30 0.28 -7.66 -19.94
C TYR A 30 -0.17 -8.80 -20.87
N ASN A 31 -1.15 -9.61 -20.45
CA ASN A 31 -1.54 -10.80 -21.21
C ASN A 31 -2.62 -10.53 -22.26
N LEU A 32 -3.55 -9.61 -22.01
CA LEU A 32 -4.67 -9.36 -22.93
C LEU A 32 -4.28 -8.37 -24.03
N LEU A 33 -3.50 -7.33 -23.70
CA LEU A 33 -3.06 -6.32 -24.66
C LEU A 33 -1.63 -6.54 -25.18
N ASN A 34 -0.91 -7.55 -24.67
CA ASN A 34 0.48 -7.86 -25.03
C ASN A 34 1.42 -6.64 -24.87
N TRP A 35 1.14 -5.77 -23.90
CA TRP A 35 1.95 -4.58 -23.65
C TRP A 35 3.26 -4.94 -22.96
N TYR A 36 4.28 -4.09 -23.18
CA TYR A 36 5.57 -4.22 -22.51
C TYR A 36 5.38 -4.24 -20.99
N TYR A 37 5.98 -5.23 -20.31
CA TYR A 37 5.72 -5.51 -18.89
C TYR A 37 5.90 -4.29 -17.99
N LEU A 38 6.85 -3.42 -18.29
CA LEU A 38 7.12 -2.22 -17.50
C LEU A 38 6.00 -1.18 -17.64
N ILE A 39 5.43 -1.05 -18.86
CA ILE A 39 4.28 -0.16 -19.11
C ILE A 39 3.06 -0.69 -18.37
N SER A 40 2.79 -2.00 -18.48
CA SER A 40 1.70 -2.65 -17.74
C SER A 40 1.86 -2.48 -16.23
N HIS A 41 3.08 -2.60 -15.71
CA HIS A 41 3.40 -2.39 -14.30
C HIS A 41 3.09 -0.96 -13.83
N ILE A 42 3.60 0.05 -14.55
CA ILE A 42 3.41 1.46 -14.19
C ILE A 42 1.92 1.83 -14.24
N LEU A 43 1.20 1.42 -15.28
CA LEU A 43 -0.21 1.73 -15.42
C LEU A 43 -1.08 1.01 -14.39
N ALA A 44 -0.82 -0.27 -14.12
CA ALA A 44 -1.49 -1.00 -13.06
C ALA A 44 -1.25 -0.35 -11.69
N PHE A 45 -0.01 0.09 -11.43
CA PHE A 45 0.34 0.81 -10.20
C PHE A 45 -0.45 2.12 -10.08
N LEU A 46 -0.50 2.94 -11.13
CA LEU A 46 -1.23 4.21 -11.12
C LEU A 46 -2.74 4.01 -10.93
N VAL A 47 -3.35 3.09 -11.67
CA VAL A 47 -4.79 2.78 -11.55
C VAL A 47 -5.11 2.29 -10.15
N SER A 48 -4.31 1.37 -9.63
CA SER A 48 -4.52 0.84 -8.29
C SER A 48 -4.32 1.89 -7.20
N MET A 49 -3.33 2.75 -7.36
CA MET A 49 -3.08 3.88 -6.46
C MET A 49 -4.29 4.83 -6.39
N VAL A 50 -4.89 5.18 -7.53
CA VAL A 50 -6.08 6.05 -7.59
C VAL A 50 -7.26 5.39 -6.87
N ILE A 51 -7.53 4.12 -7.15
CA ILE A 51 -8.62 3.37 -6.51
C ILE A 51 -8.40 3.26 -5.00
N SER A 52 -7.17 2.94 -4.58
CA SER A 52 -6.77 2.84 -3.18
C SER A 52 -6.93 4.16 -2.44
N PHE A 53 -6.62 5.30 -3.07
CA PHE A 53 -6.86 6.62 -2.49
C PHE A 53 -8.34 6.82 -2.20
N PHE A 54 -9.22 6.59 -3.19
CA PHE A 54 -10.65 6.79 -3.02
C PHE A 54 -11.25 5.83 -1.99
N LEU A 55 -10.84 4.57 -1.99
CA LEU A 55 -11.25 3.60 -0.97
C LEU A 55 -10.80 4.04 0.43
N ASN A 56 -9.56 4.51 0.58
CA ASN A 56 -9.09 5.00 1.88
C ASN A 56 -9.87 6.24 2.34
N VAL A 57 -10.13 7.19 1.45
CA VAL A 57 -10.83 8.44 1.76
C VAL A 57 -12.30 8.17 2.11
N TYR A 58 -13.04 7.44 1.27
CA TYR A 58 -14.48 7.23 1.45
C TYR A 58 -14.82 6.09 2.41
N PHE A 59 -14.11 4.97 2.35
CA PHE A 59 -14.45 3.76 3.10
C PHE A 59 -13.69 3.66 4.43
N THR A 60 -12.36 3.82 4.41
CA THR A 60 -11.51 3.68 5.60
C THR A 60 -11.68 4.85 6.56
N TYR A 61 -11.36 6.07 6.11
CA TYR A 61 -11.23 7.25 6.99
C TYR A 61 -12.44 8.18 6.96
N LYS A 62 -13.33 8.07 5.96
CA LYS A 62 -14.54 8.88 5.80
C LYS A 62 -14.26 10.39 5.85
N VAL A 63 -13.26 10.83 5.09
CA VAL A 63 -12.83 12.24 5.00
C VAL A 63 -13.16 12.83 3.63
N LYS A 64 -13.10 14.16 3.47
CA LYS A 64 -13.29 14.80 2.17
C LYS A 64 -12.05 14.58 1.28
N PRO A 65 -12.19 14.14 0.02
CA PRO A 65 -11.07 14.10 -0.91
C PRO A 65 -10.61 15.52 -1.22
N THR A 66 -9.31 15.76 -1.11
CA THR A 66 -8.68 17.01 -1.54
C THR A 66 -7.48 16.71 -2.41
N LEU A 67 -7.16 17.60 -3.36
CA LEU A 67 -6.02 17.42 -4.26
C LEU A 67 -4.70 17.29 -3.48
N SER A 68 -4.56 18.04 -2.38
CA SER A 68 -3.41 17.93 -1.48
C SER A 68 -3.24 16.52 -0.91
N LYS A 69 -4.34 15.88 -0.48
CA LYS A 69 -4.31 14.50 0.04
C LYS A 69 -4.01 13.48 -1.04
N PHE A 70 -4.50 13.70 -2.26
CA PHE A 70 -4.20 12.85 -3.41
C PHE A 70 -2.71 12.88 -3.76
N LEU A 71 -2.11 14.07 -3.83
CA LEU A 71 -0.68 14.24 -4.12
C LEU A 71 0.23 13.75 -2.98
N GLN A 72 -0.26 13.69 -1.74
CA GLN A 72 0.47 13.14 -0.60
C GLN A 72 0.29 11.62 -0.44
N PHE A 73 -0.74 11.02 -1.03
CA PHE A 73 -0.97 9.58 -0.99
C PHE A 73 0.21 8.73 -1.51
N PRO A 74 0.90 9.05 -2.64
CA PRO A 74 2.05 8.27 -3.06
C PRO A 74 3.21 8.30 -2.05
N LEU A 75 3.29 9.34 -1.22
CA LEU A 75 4.26 9.41 -0.13
C LEU A 75 4.05 8.27 0.89
N THR A 76 2.82 7.79 1.07
CA THR A 76 2.53 6.63 1.93
C THR A 76 3.17 5.35 1.39
N GLN A 77 3.21 5.19 0.07
CA GLN A 77 3.85 4.04 -0.58
C GLN A 77 5.36 4.14 -0.52
N LEU A 78 5.93 5.34 -0.67
CA LEU A 78 7.35 5.55 -0.45
C LEU A 78 7.75 5.19 0.98
N VAL A 79 6.98 5.62 1.98
CA VAL A 79 7.22 5.23 3.37
C VAL A 79 7.08 3.72 3.57
N ASN A 80 6.07 3.09 2.95
CA ASN A 80 5.89 1.64 3.04
C ASN A 80 7.11 0.89 2.50
N VAL A 81 7.57 1.23 1.28
CA VAL A 81 8.74 0.63 0.65
C VAL A 81 10.00 0.90 1.46
N SER A 82 10.24 2.14 1.89
CA SER A 82 11.43 2.47 2.70
C SER A 82 11.47 1.70 4.01
N VAL A 83 10.36 1.65 4.75
CA VAL A 83 10.29 0.92 6.03
C VAL A 83 10.41 -0.58 5.80
N SER A 84 9.76 -1.12 4.76
CA SER A 84 9.86 -2.54 4.41
C SER A 84 11.30 -2.92 4.06
N SER A 85 11.97 -2.14 3.22
CA SER A 85 13.36 -2.39 2.84
C SER A 85 14.31 -2.30 4.03
N LEU A 86 14.15 -1.31 4.90
CA LEU A 86 14.96 -1.18 6.12
C LEU A 86 14.76 -2.37 7.07
N LEU A 87 13.52 -2.81 7.28
CA LEU A 87 13.22 -3.95 8.14
C LEU A 87 13.78 -5.25 7.58
N VAL A 88 13.62 -5.48 6.27
CA VAL A 88 14.19 -6.66 5.61
C VAL A 88 15.73 -6.65 5.74
N TYR A 89 16.37 -5.51 5.47
CA TYR A 89 17.81 -5.35 5.65
C TYR A 89 18.25 -5.68 7.08
N LEU A 90 17.56 -5.16 8.10
CA LEU A 90 17.87 -5.47 9.50
C LEU A 90 17.64 -6.95 9.83
N PHE A 91 16.56 -7.56 9.34
CA PHE A 91 16.26 -8.96 9.64
C PHE A 91 17.24 -9.92 8.96
N VAL A 92 17.61 -9.66 7.71
CA VAL A 92 18.55 -10.53 6.99
C VAL A 92 19.99 -10.27 7.46
N ASP A 93 20.45 -9.03 7.42
CA ASP A 93 21.88 -8.73 7.60
C ASP A 93 22.29 -8.59 9.07
N HIS A 94 21.39 -8.17 9.97
CA HIS A 94 21.72 -8.07 11.40
C HIS A 94 21.21 -9.26 12.22
N LEU A 95 20.04 -9.83 11.90
CA LEU A 95 19.46 -10.96 12.65
C LEU A 95 19.71 -12.33 11.99
N GLY A 96 20.27 -12.36 10.76
CA GLY A 96 20.58 -13.60 10.05
C GLY A 96 19.34 -14.39 9.60
N TRP A 97 18.19 -13.73 9.48
CA TRP A 97 16.96 -14.39 9.06
C TRP A 97 17.00 -14.78 7.58
N ASN A 98 16.26 -15.84 7.23
CA ASN A 98 16.10 -16.24 5.84
C ASN A 98 15.43 -15.12 5.02
N GLY A 99 16.00 -14.78 3.87
CA GLY A 99 15.49 -13.74 2.96
C GLY A 99 14.05 -13.97 2.46
N ASN A 100 13.54 -15.20 2.54
CA ASN A 100 12.14 -15.51 2.22
C ASN A 100 11.18 -15.18 3.38
N ILE A 101 11.66 -15.24 4.62
CA ILE A 101 10.85 -15.02 5.84
C ILE A 101 10.88 -13.55 6.26
N ALA A 102 12.02 -12.87 6.06
CA ALA A 102 12.20 -11.48 6.47
C ALA A 102 11.12 -10.51 5.91
N PRO A 103 10.72 -10.57 4.61
CA PRO A 103 9.65 -9.72 4.10
C PRO A 103 8.30 -9.99 4.76
N ILE A 104 7.97 -11.26 5.01
CA ILE A 104 6.71 -11.65 5.67
C ILE A 104 6.68 -11.08 7.09
N ALA A 105 7.80 -11.16 7.81
CA ALA A 105 7.89 -10.58 9.13
C ALA A 105 7.84 -9.04 9.10
N ALA A 106 8.44 -8.40 8.10
CA ALA A 106 8.42 -6.95 7.94
C ALA A 106 6.98 -6.43 7.77
N VAL A 107 6.09 -7.18 7.10
CA VAL A 107 4.67 -6.81 6.93
C VAL A 107 3.97 -6.54 8.27
N PHE A 108 4.28 -7.29 9.32
CA PHE A 108 3.67 -7.09 10.65
C PHE A 108 4.00 -5.72 11.25
N PHE A 109 5.13 -5.11 10.87
CA PHE A 109 5.54 -3.79 11.33
C PHE A 109 5.19 -2.69 10.32
N THR A 110 5.35 -2.96 9.02
CA THR A 110 5.05 -1.97 7.97
C THR A 110 3.56 -1.63 7.94
N VAL A 111 2.67 -2.60 8.10
CA VAL A 111 1.21 -2.36 8.04
C VAL A 111 0.74 -1.37 9.12
N PRO A 112 1.07 -1.55 10.41
CA PRO A 112 0.76 -0.54 11.44
C PRO A 112 1.38 0.83 11.16
N ILE A 113 2.65 0.87 10.72
CA ILE A 113 3.36 2.13 10.46
C ILE A 113 2.70 2.88 9.29
N THR A 114 2.46 2.20 8.16
CA THR A 114 1.78 2.77 7.00
C THR A 114 0.36 3.19 7.36
N PHE A 115 -0.38 2.42 8.16
CA PHE A 115 -1.69 2.83 8.65
C PHE A 115 -1.63 4.17 9.41
N LEU A 116 -0.69 4.32 10.34
CA LEU A 116 -0.53 5.56 11.11
C LEU A 116 -0.16 6.75 10.21
N VAL A 117 0.73 6.55 9.24
CA VAL A 117 1.16 7.57 8.29
C VAL A 117 0.02 7.98 7.36
N THR A 118 -0.66 7.02 6.74
CA THR A 118 -1.82 7.27 5.89
C THR A 118 -2.94 7.97 6.67
N ARG A 119 -3.21 7.53 7.91
CA ARG A 119 -4.17 8.18 8.79
C ARG A 119 -3.79 9.63 9.07
N LYS A 120 -2.51 9.92 9.35
CA LYS A 120 -2.02 11.27 9.60
C LYS A 120 -2.16 12.16 8.35
N ILE A 121 -1.82 11.65 7.17
CA ILE A 121 -1.95 12.38 5.90
C ILE A 121 -3.42 12.65 5.56
N LEU A 122 -4.30 11.66 5.72
CA LEU A 122 -5.70 11.78 5.32
C LEU A 122 -6.59 12.49 6.34
N LYS A 123 -6.24 12.48 7.64
CA LYS A 123 -7.03 13.15 8.69
C LYS A 123 -6.50 14.51 9.13
N LYS A 124 -5.27 14.86 8.79
CA LYS A 124 -4.80 16.25 8.90
C LYS A 124 -5.47 17.12 7.83
#